data_AF-A0A3C0AXL9-F1
#
_entry.id   AF-A0A3C0AXL9-F1
#
_cell.length_a   1.000
_cell.length_b   1.000
_cell.length_c   1.000
_cell.angle_alpha   90.00
_cell.angle_beta   90.00
_cell.angle_gamma   90.00
#
_symmetry.space_group_name_H-M   'P 1'
#
loop_
_entity.id
_entity.type
_entity.pdbx_description
1 polymer ?
#
loop_
_entity_poly.entity_id
_entity_poly.type
_entity_poly.pdbx_seq_one_letter_code
_entity_poly.pdbx_strand_id
1 'polypeptide(L)'
;MFFKASCRRNPQTEKVESYYRLVESYRDANNYIRHKTIVTAGFIDHFTADELIFIQKHITDRVYGKPILMVHDAELPLLEYADELYHKALKDKKVDAKIDPEKDMAHVDLNTLQHPDAKEFGGEWLCFQALKQLKMDSFLLEQKWPDDKIQLAMTQIISRAVFPASENKTSKWIVENSSICELTGFPIEKITKDKLYKSALDLFEIKDELEQFLSKKTNELFDIQDTIYLFDITNTYFEGQKRKSSIADFGRSKEKRSDAKIVVLAAVVNLEGFLKYSNIFQGNMADCKTLS
;
A
#
# COMPACT_ATOMS: atom_id res chain seq x y z
N MET A 1 -9.13 0.20 36.64
CA MET A 1 -8.50 0.89 37.79
C MET A 1 -8.92 2.36 37.76
N PHE A 2 -8.75 3.15 38.82
CA PHE A 2 -9.02 4.59 38.77
C PHE A 2 -8.15 5.39 39.75
N PHE A 3 -7.96 6.68 39.48
CA PHE A 3 -7.28 7.59 40.41
C PHE A 3 -8.24 8.07 41.49
N LYS A 4 -7.90 7.81 42.75
CA LYS A 4 -8.60 8.33 43.93
C LYS A 4 -7.85 9.53 44.49
N ALA A 5 -8.50 10.69 44.47
CA ALA A 5 -7.98 11.91 45.09
C ALA A 5 -8.27 11.91 46.60
N SER A 6 -7.32 12.45 47.38
CA SER A 6 -7.52 12.78 48.79
C SER A 6 -6.83 14.10 49.08
N CYS A 7 -7.53 15.05 49.69
CA CYS A 7 -6.93 16.33 50.04
C CYS A 7 -5.92 16.13 51.18
N ARG A 8 -4.66 16.51 50.96
CA ARG A 8 -3.60 16.45 51.97
C ARG A 8 -2.79 17.74 51.94
N ARG A 9 -2.23 18.14 53.07
CA ARG A 9 -1.29 19.27 53.13
C ARG A 9 0.04 18.81 52.52
N ASN A 10 0.46 19.45 51.43
CA ASN A 10 1.73 19.14 50.78
C ASN A 10 2.88 19.70 51.64
N PRO A 11 3.86 18.86 52.06
CA PRO A 11 5.00 19.33 52.85
C PRO A 11 5.90 20.34 52.14
N GLN A 12 5.87 20.40 50.80
CA GLN A 12 6.74 21.28 50.00
C GLN A 12 6.11 22.65 49.71
N THR A 13 4.79 22.71 49.52
CA THR A 13 4.07 23.95 49.19
C THR A 13 3.25 24.50 50.37
N GLU A 14 3.17 23.75 51.47
CA GLU A 14 2.35 23.99 52.67
C GLU A 14 0.83 24.17 52.43
N LYS A 15 0.38 24.05 51.18
CA LYS A 15 -1.02 24.18 50.76
C LYS A 15 -1.74 22.83 50.77
N VAL A 16 -3.07 22.88 50.82
CA VAL A 16 -3.92 21.69 50.70
C VAL A 16 -4.06 21.37 49.21
N GLU A 17 -3.45 20.27 48.78
CA GLU A 17 -3.44 19.82 47.39
C GLU A 17 -4.02 18.40 47.26
N SER A 18 -4.45 18.07 46.04
CA SER A 18 -5.01 16.75 45.71
C SER A 18 -3.92 15.70 45.62
N TYR A 19 -3.95 14.73 46.52
CA TYR A 19 -3.05 13.59 46.53
C TYR A 19 -3.68 12.37 45.86
N TYR A 20 -3.09 11.92 44.76
CA TYR A 20 -3.63 10.87 43.91
C TYR A 20 -3.01 9.50 44.18
N ARG A 21 -3.88 8.49 44.26
CA ARG A 21 -3.54 7.08 44.37
C ARG A 21 -4.28 6.29 43.30
N LEU A 22 -3.57 5.47 42.53
CA LEU A 22 -4.20 4.54 41.61
C LEU A 22 -4.72 3.34 42.40
N VAL A 23 -6.02 3.09 42.32
CA VAL A 23 -6.69 2.01 43.03
C VAL A 23 -7.41 1.06 42.08
N GLU A 24 -7.44 -0.20 42.48
CA GLU A 24 -8.22 -1.25 41.84
C GLU A 24 -9.38 -1.65 42.76
N SER A 25 -10.59 -1.68 42.23
CA SER A 25 -11.77 -2.18 42.95
C SER A 25 -11.83 -3.69 42.84
N TYR A 26 -12.05 -4.37 43.95
CA TYR A 26 -12.32 -5.80 43.99
C TYR A 26 -13.45 -6.08 44.99
N ARG A 27 -14.11 -7.23 44.84
CA ARG A 27 -15.13 -7.72 45.79
C ARG A 27 -14.46 -8.69 46.75
N ASP A 28 -14.71 -8.53 48.05
CA ASP A 28 -14.24 -9.48 49.06
C ASP A 28 -15.12 -10.75 49.09
N ALA A 29 -14.73 -11.75 49.89
CA ALA A 29 -15.47 -13.00 50.04
C ALA A 29 -16.93 -12.82 50.52
N ASN A 30 -17.24 -11.66 51.11
CA ASN A 30 -18.58 -11.29 51.59
C ASN A 30 -19.32 -10.38 50.60
N ASN A 31 -18.82 -10.27 49.36
CA ASN A 31 -19.39 -9.48 48.27
C ASN A 31 -19.40 -7.96 48.48
N TYR A 32 -18.59 -7.43 49.40
CA TYR A 32 -18.42 -5.98 49.59
C TYR A 32 -17.35 -5.43 48.65
N ILE A 33 -17.59 -4.23 48.10
CA ILE A 33 -16.64 -3.52 47.25
C ILE A 33 -15.54 -2.93 48.14
N ARG A 34 -14.29 -3.34 47.90
CA ARG A 34 -13.09 -2.78 48.53
C ARG A 34 -12.13 -2.26 47.48
N HIS A 35 -11.20 -1.42 47.89
CA HIS A 35 -10.18 -0.84 47.02
C HIS A 35 -8.78 -1.27 47.46
N LYS A 36 -7.99 -1.81 46.53
CA LYS A 36 -6.57 -2.10 46.69
C LYS A 36 -5.77 -0.96 46.05
N THR A 37 -4.83 -0.37 46.77
CA THR A 37 -3.93 0.65 46.18
C THR A 37 -2.82 -0.05 45.39
N ILE A 38 -2.74 0.26 44.09
CA ILE A 38 -1.73 -0.28 43.17
C ILE A 38 -0.46 0.55 43.26
N VAL A 39 -0.57 1.85 43.00
CA VAL A 39 0.57 2.78 43.07
C VAL A 39 0.14 4.14 43.61
N THR A 40 1.06 4.78 44.31
CA THR A 40 0.87 6.13 44.83
C THR A 40 1.59 7.12 43.91
N ALA A 41 0.79 7.94 43.20
CA ALA A 41 1.28 8.88 42.20
C ALA A 41 1.76 10.20 42.85
N GLY A 42 1.19 10.58 43.99
CA GLY A 42 1.63 11.74 44.76
C GLY A 42 0.74 12.96 44.56
N PHE A 43 1.30 14.15 44.75
CA PHE A 43 0.62 15.42 44.47
C PHE A 43 0.73 15.71 42.97
N ILE A 44 -0.40 15.82 42.30
CA ILE A 44 -0.49 16.13 40.87
C ILE A 44 -1.36 17.38 40.75
N ASP A 45 -0.76 18.48 40.29
CA ASP A 45 -1.48 19.76 40.08
C ASP A 45 -1.44 20.22 38.62
N HIS A 46 -0.73 19.50 37.75
CA HIS A 46 -0.46 19.91 36.36
C HIS A 46 -1.20 19.06 35.31
N PHE A 47 -1.92 18.01 35.70
CA PHE A 47 -2.70 17.18 34.76
C PHE A 47 -4.19 17.49 34.88
N THR A 48 -4.83 17.59 33.72
CA THR A 48 -6.28 17.65 33.56
C THR A 48 -6.94 16.30 33.84
N ALA A 49 -8.27 16.30 33.99
CA ALA A 49 -9.03 15.07 34.23
C ALA A 49 -8.89 14.06 33.08
N ASP A 50 -8.88 14.54 31.83
CA ASP A 50 -8.77 13.69 30.63
C ASP A 50 -7.38 13.05 30.52
N GLU A 51 -6.32 13.79 30.85
CA GLU A 51 -4.94 13.27 30.91
C GLU A 51 -4.77 12.21 32.01
N LEU A 52 -5.41 12.38 33.16
CA LEU A 52 -5.43 11.37 34.22
C LEU A 52 -6.18 10.10 33.80
N ILE A 53 -7.26 10.22 33.03
CA ILE A 53 -7.97 9.08 32.45
C ILE A 53 -7.08 8.36 31.43
N PHE A 54 -6.36 9.10 30.60
CA PHE A 54 -5.39 8.57 29.64
C PHE A 54 -4.31 7.75 30.35
N ILE A 55 -3.61 8.35 31.32
CA ILE A 55 -2.57 7.68 32.13
C ILE A 55 -3.13 6.42 32.80
N GLN A 56 -4.34 6.51 33.39
CA GLN A 56 -4.99 5.37 34.03
C GLN A 56 -5.26 4.23 33.05
N LYS A 57 -5.75 4.53 31.85
CA LYS A 57 -6.04 3.56 30.80
C LYS A 57 -4.75 2.86 30.37
N HIS A 58 -3.68 3.59 30.12
CA HIS A 58 -2.38 3.03 29.73
C HIS A 58 -1.79 2.09 30.78
N ILE A 59 -1.82 2.49 32.06
CA ILE A 59 -1.36 1.61 33.15
C ILE A 59 -2.22 0.35 33.23
N THR A 60 -3.53 0.48 33.04
CA THR A 60 -4.46 -0.66 33.06
C THR A 60 -4.16 -1.61 31.90
N ASP A 61 -4.06 -1.10 30.68
CA ASP A 61 -3.78 -1.89 29.48
C ASP A 61 -2.46 -2.64 29.60
N ARG A 62 -1.41 -2.01 30.15
CA ARG A 62 -0.13 -2.69 30.43
C ARG A 62 -0.21 -3.77 31.50
N VAL A 63 -0.97 -3.54 32.58
CA VAL A 63 -1.17 -4.57 33.62
C VAL A 63 -1.87 -5.80 33.03
N TYR A 64 -2.80 -5.60 32.11
CA TYR A 64 -3.56 -6.65 31.45
C TYR A 64 -2.93 -7.17 30.15
N GLY A 65 -1.72 -6.74 29.79
CA GLY A 65 -0.98 -7.24 28.62
C GLY A 65 -1.50 -6.78 27.25
N LYS A 66 -2.35 -5.75 27.21
CA LYS A 66 -2.91 -5.25 25.94
C LYS A 66 -1.86 -4.43 25.18
N PRO A 67 -1.70 -4.65 23.86
CA PRO A 67 -0.80 -3.86 23.04
C PRO A 67 -1.30 -2.42 22.92
N ILE A 68 -0.38 -1.46 23.00
CA ILE A 68 -0.68 -0.05 22.78
C ILE A 68 -0.80 0.16 21.27
N LEU A 69 -2.02 0.40 20.80
CA LEU A 69 -2.32 0.64 19.38
C LEU A 69 -2.34 2.14 19.12
N MET A 70 -1.19 2.66 18.66
CA MET A 70 -0.94 4.04 18.24
C MET A 70 -0.96 5.10 19.34
N VAL A 71 0.08 5.93 19.38
CA VAL A 71 0.26 7.06 20.30
C VAL A 71 0.60 8.27 19.44
N HIS A 72 -0.05 9.40 19.67
CA HIS A 72 0.29 10.65 18.99
C HIS A 72 1.49 11.31 19.68
N ASP A 73 2.34 12.03 18.94
CA ASP A 73 3.55 12.67 19.50
C ASP A 73 3.25 13.62 20.68
N ALA A 74 2.04 14.21 20.73
CA ALA A 74 1.60 15.07 21.83
C ALA A 74 1.35 14.32 23.15
N GLU A 75 1.19 13.00 23.12
CA GLU A 75 0.84 12.14 24.26
C GLU A 75 2.07 11.45 24.87
N LEU A 76 3.26 11.64 24.28
CA LEU A 76 4.53 11.03 24.73
C LEU A 76 4.86 11.32 26.21
N PRO A 77 4.75 12.56 26.72
CA PRO A 77 5.07 12.86 28.12
C PRO A 77 4.12 12.16 29.11
N LEU A 78 2.85 11.98 28.72
CA LEU A 78 1.86 11.27 29.52
C LEU A 78 2.16 9.77 29.58
N LEU A 79 2.68 9.22 28.48
CA LEU A 79 3.09 7.83 28.39
C LEU A 79 4.34 7.55 29.24
N GLU A 80 5.34 8.43 29.21
CA GLU A 80 6.53 8.32 30.06
C GLU A 80 6.15 8.31 31.55
N TYR A 81 5.25 9.20 31.95
CA TYR A 81 4.77 9.25 33.33
C TYR A 81 3.95 8.00 33.72
N ALA A 82 3.12 7.47 32.80
CA ALA A 82 2.40 6.21 32.99
C ALA A 82 3.38 5.04 33.20
N ASP A 83 4.48 5.03 32.46
CA ASP A 83 5.52 4.02 32.52
C ASP A 83 6.29 4.06 33.85
N GLU A 84 6.65 5.24 34.34
CA GLU A 84 7.25 5.41 35.66
C GLU A 84 6.36 4.85 36.78
N LEU A 85 5.06 5.17 36.74
CA LEU A 85 4.09 4.66 37.70
C LEU A 85 3.91 3.15 37.60
N TYR A 86 3.93 2.58 36.40
CA TYR A 86 3.86 1.15 36.18
C TYR A 86 5.10 0.43 36.73
N HIS A 87 6.31 0.94 36.47
CA HIS A 87 7.54 0.38 37.03
C HIS A 87 7.58 0.44 38.56
N LYS A 88 7.06 1.52 39.15
CA LYS A 88 6.90 1.64 40.60
C LYS A 88 5.91 0.60 41.15
N ALA A 89 4.81 0.32 40.44
CA ALA A 89 3.84 -0.71 40.82
C ALA A 89 4.44 -2.13 40.75
N LEU A 90 5.29 -2.40 39.75
CA LEU A 90 6.02 -3.66 39.61
C LEU A 90 7.05 -3.86 40.73
N LYS A 91 7.82 -2.81 41.07
CA LYS A 91 8.83 -2.85 42.15
C LYS A 91 8.19 -3.16 43.51
N ASP A 92 7.00 -2.62 43.76
CA ASP A 92 6.23 -2.85 44.99
C ASP A 92 5.56 -4.25 45.04
N LYS A 93 5.71 -5.09 44.00
CA LYS A 93 5.07 -6.43 43.86
C LYS A 93 3.55 -6.43 44.07
N LYS A 94 2.87 -5.33 43.76
CA LYS A 94 1.42 -5.20 43.95
C LYS A 94 0.58 -5.64 42.76
N VAL A 95 1.24 -5.85 41.63
CA VAL A 95 0.68 -6.32 40.36
C VAL A 95 1.24 -7.71 40.08
N ASP A 96 0.37 -8.71 40.05
CA ASP A 96 0.72 -10.02 39.52
C ASP A 96 0.50 -9.96 38.01
N ALA A 97 1.58 -9.97 37.23
CA ALA A 97 1.52 -10.08 35.77
C ALA A 97 1.15 -11.51 35.33
N LYS A 98 0.06 -12.05 35.87
CA LYS A 98 -0.55 -13.27 35.34
C LYS A 98 -1.55 -12.83 34.29
N ILE A 99 -1.09 -12.85 33.04
CA ILE A 99 -1.97 -12.81 31.87
C ILE A 99 -2.87 -14.03 32.00
N ASP A 100 -4.13 -13.79 32.30
CA ASP A 100 -5.16 -14.82 32.36
C ASP A 100 -5.58 -15.11 30.91
N PRO A 101 -5.22 -16.25 30.32
CA PRO A 101 -5.47 -16.53 28.90
C PRO A 101 -6.97 -16.57 28.56
N GLU A 102 -7.85 -16.76 29.54
CA GLU A 102 -9.30 -16.66 29.32
C GLU A 102 -9.80 -15.20 29.24
N LYS A 103 -9.09 -14.23 29.82
CA LYS A 103 -9.46 -12.80 29.78
C LYS A 103 -8.99 -12.07 28.52
N ASP A 104 -8.11 -12.68 27.74
CA ASP A 104 -7.61 -12.11 26.48
C ASP A 104 -8.50 -12.46 25.27
N MET A 105 -9.60 -13.19 25.51
CA MET A 105 -10.64 -13.42 24.51
C MET A 105 -11.64 -12.27 24.51
N ALA A 106 -11.61 -11.45 23.47
CA ALA A 106 -12.65 -10.47 23.19
C ALA A 106 -13.78 -11.13 22.38
N HIS A 107 -15.01 -11.05 22.89
CA HIS A 107 -16.18 -11.40 22.10
C HIS A 107 -16.42 -10.31 21.04
N VAL A 108 -16.12 -10.62 19.78
CA VAL A 108 -16.41 -9.76 18.63
C VAL A 108 -17.74 -10.20 18.03
N ASP A 109 -18.69 -9.28 17.90
CA ASP A 109 -19.88 -9.53 17.10
C ASP A 109 -19.48 -9.54 15.63
N LEU A 110 -19.48 -10.74 15.03
CA LEU A 110 -19.11 -10.93 13.62
C LEU A 110 -20.00 -10.11 12.68
N ASN A 111 -21.23 -9.78 13.06
CA ASN A 111 -22.12 -8.95 12.25
C ASN A 111 -21.71 -7.45 12.23
N THR A 112 -20.85 -7.04 13.17
CA THR A 112 -20.30 -5.68 13.24
C THR A 112 -18.96 -5.53 12.53
N LEU A 113 -18.38 -6.64 12.06
CA LEU A 113 -17.07 -6.65 11.43
C LEU A 113 -17.18 -6.06 10.02
N GLN A 114 -16.53 -4.91 9.81
CA GLN A 114 -16.45 -4.24 8.52
C GLN A 114 -15.00 -4.26 8.03
N HIS A 115 -14.82 -4.56 6.75
CA HIS A 115 -13.54 -4.41 6.05
C HIS A 115 -13.62 -3.16 5.19
N PRO A 116 -13.21 -1.98 5.70
CA PRO A 116 -13.37 -0.72 4.97
C PRO A 116 -12.48 -0.63 3.73
N ASP A 117 -11.39 -1.41 3.66
CA ASP A 117 -10.36 -1.30 2.62
C ASP A 117 -9.84 -2.68 2.19
N ALA A 118 -10.73 -3.55 1.70
CA ALA A 118 -10.35 -4.84 1.15
C ALA A 118 -9.85 -4.65 -0.29
N LYS A 119 -8.58 -4.97 -0.55
CA LYS A 119 -7.93 -4.82 -1.85
C LYS A 119 -7.35 -6.14 -2.36
N GLU A 120 -7.30 -6.28 -3.68
CA GLU A 120 -6.61 -7.35 -4.40
C GLU A 120 -5.09 -7.14 -4.35
N PHE A 121 -4.35 -8.25 -4.18
CA PHE A 121 -2.90 -8.23 -4.03
C PHE A 121 -2.18 -9.31 -4.86
N GLY A 122 -2.83 -10.46 -5.08
CA GLY A 122 -2.14 -11.65 -5.58
C GLY A 122 -1.56 -11.48 -6.99
N GLY A 123 -2.37 -10.96 -7.94
CA GLY A 123 -1.92 -10.75 -9.31
C GLY A 123 -0.88 -9.65 -9.40
N GLU A 124 -1.11 -8.57 -8.66
CA GLU A 124 -0.23 -7.41 -8.58
C GLU A 124 1.16 -7.80 -8.05
N TRP A 125 1.20 -8.61 -7.00
CA TRP A 125 2.44 -9.09 -6.41
C TRP A 125 3.24 -9.95 -7.39
N LEU A 126 2.58 -10.89 -8.08
CA LEU A 126 3.24 -11.76 -9.05
C LEU A 126 3.85 -10.95 -10.20
N CYS A 127 3.10 -9.99 -10.75
CA CYS A 127 3.60 -9.10 -11.79
C CYS A 127 4.73 -8.19 -11.28
N PHE A 128 4.64 -7.69 -10.05
CA PHE A 128 5.70 -6.90 -9.43
C PHE A 128 7.00 -7.68 -9.31
N GLN A 129 6.93 -8.93 -8.82
CA GLN A 129 8.10 -9.82 -8.76
C GLN A 129 8.69 -10.10 -10.13
N ALA A 130 7.84 -10.34 -11.15
CA ALA A 130 8.30 -10.54 -12.52
C ALA A 130 9.05 -9.31 -13.07
N LEU A 131 8.51 -8.09 -12.86
CA LEU A 131 9.19 -6.87 -13.31
C LEU A 131 10.51 -6.60 -12.56
N LYS A 132 10.59 -6.98 -11.28
CA LYS A 132 11.84 -6.91 -10.51
C LYS A 132 12.89 -7.88 -11.04
N GLN A 133 12.50 -9.11 -11.39
CA GLN A 133 13.41 -10.08 -12.03
C GLN A 133 13.88 -9.61 -13.40
N LEU A 134 12.99 -8.98 -14.18
CA LEU A 134 13.32 -8.32 -15.45
C LEU A 134 14.16 -7.05 -15.29
N LYS A 135 14.36 -6.56 -14.05
CA LYS A 135 15.11 -5.33 -13.71
C LYS A 135 14.57 -4.08 -14.40
N MET A 136 13.25 -4.00 -14.55
CA MET A 136 12.56 -2.90 -15.23
C MET A 136 12.81 -1.55 -14.55
N ASP A 137 12.80 -1.54 -13.21
CA ASP A 137 13.10 -0.36 -12.40
C ASP A 137 14.53 0.16 -12.63
N SER A 138 15.49 -0.76 -12.68
CA SER A 138 16.90 -0.44 -12.92
C SER A 138 17.11 0.14 -14.31
N PHE A 139 16.45 -0.44 -15.32
CA PHE A 139 16.46 0.10 -16.69
C PHE A 139 15.91 1.53 -16.74
N LEU A 140 14.75 1.79 -16.14
CA LEU A 140 14.15 3.13 -16.15
C LEU A 140 15.01 4.14 -15.37
N LEU A 141 15.70 3.70 -14.32
CA LEU A 141 16.68 4.52 -13.60
C LEU A 141 17.89 4.87 -14.47
N GLU A 142 18.40 3.92 -15.26
CA GLU A 142 19.48 4.16 -16.24
C GLU A 142 19.06 5.14 -17.34
N GLN A 143 17.76 5.15 -17.71
CA GLN A 143 17.15 6.17 -18.58
C GLN A 143 16.98 7.54 -17.90
N LYS A 144 17.48 7.70 -16.66
CA LYS A 144 17.42 8.93 -15.86
C LYS A 144 16.00 9.39 -15.55
N TRP A 145 15.07 8.47 -15.43
CA TRP A 145 13.73 8.81 -15.00
C TRP A 145 13.73 9.12 -13.49
N PRO A 146 12.94 10.11 -13.03
CA PRO A 146 12.78 10.35 -11.62
C PRO A 146 11.98 9.22 -10.96
N ASP A 147 12.22 8.96 -9.68
CA ASP A 147 11.64 7.83 -8.94
C ASP A 147 10.11 7.79 -9.03
N ASP A 148 9.43 8.93 -8.94
CA ASP A 148 7.97 9.02 -9.02
C ASP A 148 7.43 8.58 -10.40
N LYS A 149 8.16 8.89 -11.48
CA LYS A 149 7.84 8.45 -12.83
C LYS A 149 8.07 6.94 -12.99
N ILE A 150 9.14 6.40 -12.40
CA ILE A 150 9.43 4.95 -12.40
C ILE A 150 8.31 4.21 -11.65
N GLN A 151 7.94 4.67 -10.46
CA GLN A 151 6.86 4.10 -9.66
C GLN A 151 5.53 4.09 -10.43
N LEU A 152 5.19 5.19 -11.11
CA LEU A 152 3.99 5.29 -11.93
C LEU A 152 4.02 4.30 -13.11
N ALA A 153 5.15 4.20 -13.81
CA ALA A 153 5.30 3.29 -14.95
C ALA A 153 5.17 1.83 -14.53
N MET A 154 5.81 1.44 -13.43
CA MET A 154 5.67 0.11 -12.83
C MET A 154 4.21 -0.17 -12.45
N THR A 155 3.55 0.80 -11.81
CA THR A 155 2.12 0.70 -11.46
C THR A 155 1.29 0.44 -12.71
N GLN A 156 1.47 1.24 -13.75
CA GLN A 156 0.71 1.12 -14.98
C GLN A 156 0.91 -0.22 -15.70
N ILE A 157 2.15 -0.69 -15.81
CA ILE A 157 2.46 -1.96 -16.50
C ILE A 157 1.78 -3.11 -15.77
N ILE A 158 1.90 -3.16 -14.45
CA ILE A 158 1.28 -4.22 -13.63
C ILE A 158 -0.24 -4.13 -13.70
N SER A 159 -0.83 -2.93 -13.55
CA SER A 159 -2.27 -2.75 -13.66
C SER A 159 -2.81 -3.23 -15.01
N ARG A 160 -2.10 -2.97 -16.12
CA ARG A 160 -2.53 -3.43 -17.45
C ARG A 160 -2.41 -4.95 -17.62
N ALA A 161 -1.45 -5.58 -16.95
CA ALA A 161 -1.28 -7.03 -16.98
C ALA A 161 -2.37 -7.76 -16.17
N VAL A 162 -2.73 -7.22 -15.01
CA VAL A 162 -3.72 -7.82 -14.10
C VAL A 162 -5.15 -7.50 -14.55
N PHE A 163 -5.43 -6.23 -14.87
CA PHE A 163 -6.76 -5.74 -15.24
C PHE A 163 -6.70 -4.91 -16.53
N PRO A 164 -6.73 -5.57 -17.72
CA PRO A 164 -6.62 -4.87 -18.99
C PRO A 164 -7.87 -4.03 -19.27
N ALA A 165 -7.73 -2.71 -19.11
CA ALA A 165 -8.79 -1.74 -19.33
C ALA A 165 -8.23 -0.38 -19.83
N SER A 166 -9.14 0.55 -20.17
CA SER A 166 -8.74 1.93 -20.48
C SER A 166 -8.13 2.61 -19.25
N GLU A 167 -7.24 3.58 -19.46
CA GLU A 167 -6.57 4.34 -18.39
C GLU A 167 -7.55 4.96 -17.39
N ASN A 168 -8.73 5.37 -17.86
CA ASN A 168 -9.80 5.89 -17.02
C ASN A 168 -10.46 4.81 -16.13
N LYS A 169 -10.63 3.59 -16.64
CA LYS A 169 -11.14 2.49 -15.82
C LYS A 169 -10.04 1.95 -14.90
N THR A 170 -8.81 1.86 -15.39
CA THR A 170 -7.63 1.48 -14.62
C THR A 170 -7.42 2.41 -13.43
N SER A 171 -7.49 3.73 -13.61
CA SER A 171 -7.33 4.68 -12.49
C SER A 171 -8.39 4.48 -11.40
N LYS A 172 -9.63 4.12 -11.77
CA LYS A 172 -10.69 3.81 -10.80
C LYS A 172 -10.43 2.48 -10.11
N TRP A 173 -10.08 1.44 -10.88
CA TRP A 173 -9.78 0.12 -10.34
C TRP A 173 -8.61 0.15 -9.34
N ILE A 174 -7.55 0.93 -9.62
CA ILE A 174 -6.43 1.12 -8.70
C ILE A 174 -6.91 1.66 -7.34
N VAL A 175 -7.80 2.64 -7.36
CA VAL A 175 -8.31 3.28 -6.13
C VAL A 175 -9.30 2.38 -5.39
N GLU A 176 -10.19 1.72 -6.12
CA GLU A 176 -11.32 0.99 -5.56
C GLU A 176 -10.95 -0.41 -5.07
N ASN A 177 -10.02 -1.12 -5.74
CA ASN A 177 -9.88 -2.56 -5.57
C ASN A 177 -8.43 -3.09 -5.53
N SER A 178 -7.39 -2.30 -5.79
CA SER A 178 -6.02 -2.84 -6.00
C SER A 178 -5.00 -2.30 -5.00
N SER A 179 -4.14 -3.18 -4.48
CA SER A 179 -2.99 -2.84 -3.63
C SER A 179 -1.72 -2.45 -4.42
N ILE A 180 -1.85 -2.12 -5.71
CA ILE A 180 -0.69 -1.89 -6.57
C ILE A 180 0.14 -0.68 -6.14
N CYS A 181 -0.49 0.38 -5.62
CA CYS A 181 0.20 1.59 -5.18
C CYS A 181 1.07 1.33 -3.94
N GLU A 182 0.62 0.46 -3.04
CA GLU A 182 1.37 0.01 -1.87
C GLU A 182 2.59 -0.81 -2.28
N LEU A 183 2.49 -1.59 -3.37
CA LEU A 183 3.59 -2.39 -3.89
C LEU A 183 4.65 -1.55 -4.61
N THR A 184 4.23 -0.61 -5.45
CA THR A 184 5.15 0.21 -6.25
C THR A 184 5.65 1.44 -5.51
N GLY A 185 4.96 1.85 -4.45
CA GLY A 185 5.25 3.07 -3.69
C GLY A 185 4.70 4.35 -4.34
N PHE A 186 3.92 4.25 -5.43
CA PHE A 186 3.31 5.43 -6.04
C PHE A 186 2.13 5.94 -5.20
N PRO A 187 2.07 7.23 -4.83
CA PRO A 187 0.97 7.76 -3.99
C PRO A 187 -0.39 7.62 -4.68
N ILE A 188 -1.34 6.94 -4.02
CA ILE A 188 -2.65 6.61 -4.58
C ILE A 188 -3.47 7.88 -4.93
N GLU A 189 -3.32 8.94 -4.14
CA GLU A 189 -4.00 10.23 -4.32
C GLU A 189 -3.53 10.95 -5.59
N LYS A 190 -2.35 10.59 -6.08
CA LYS A 190 -1.75 11.15 -7.29
C LYS A 190 -2.16 10.40 -8.55
N ILE A 191 -2.86 9.26 -8.47
CA ILE A 191 -3.28 8.47 -9.63
C ILE A 191 -4.37 9.21 -10.40
N THR A 192 -4.11 9.47 -11.68
CA THR A 192 -5.09 10.03 -12.60
C THR A 192 -4.96 9.38 -13.97
N LYS A 193 -6.06 9.31 -14.72
CA LYS A 193 -6.04 8.83 -16.11
C LYS A 193 -5.03 9.58 -16.98
N ASP A 194 -4.86 10.88 -16.77
CA ASP A 194 -3.98 11.72 -17.60
C ASP A 194 -2.51 11.42 -17.35
N LYS A 195 -2.15 11.09 -16.09
CA LYS A 195 -0.81 10.60 -15.76
C LYS A 195 -0.55 9.22 -16.35
N LEU A 196 -1.53 8.32 -16.33
CA LEU A 196 -1.41 7.02 -17.00
C LEU A 196 -1.26 7.16 -18.51
N TYR A 197 -1.98 8.08 -19.15
CA TYR A 197 -1.78 8.39 -20.57
C TYR A 197 -0.37 8.94 -20.84
N LYS A 198 0.08 9.89 -20.03
CA LYS A 198 1.43 10.46 -20.18
C LYS A 198 2.51 9.40 -19.99
N SER A 199 2.39 8.56 -18.96
CA SER A 199 3.31 7.46 -18.68
C SER A 199 3.35 6.42 -19.82
N ALA A 200 2.22 6.13 -20.48
CA ALA A 200 2.21 5.30 -21.69
C ALA A 200 3.02 5.92 -22.83
N LEU A 201 2.89 7.23 -23.05
CA LEU A 201 3.65 7.94 -24.08
C LEU A 201 5.13 7.98 -23.73
N ASP A 202 5.47 8.27 -22.48
CA ASP A 202 6.83 8.26 -21.97
C ASP A 202 7.51 6.90 -22.19
N LEU A 203 6.80 5.79 -21.92
CA LEU A 203 7.32 4.44 -22.16
C LEU A 203 7.50 4.16 -23.66
N PHE A 204 6.61 4.69 -24.51
CA PHE A 204 6.70 4.54 -25.95
C PHE A 204 7.87 5.33 -26.56
N GLU A 205 8.25 6.46 -25.97
CA GLU A 205 9.41 7.26 -26.40
C GLU A 205 10.74 6.51 -26.29
N ILE A 206 10.85 5.57 -25.35
CA ILE A 206 12.04 4.73 -25.12
C ILE A 206 11.84 3.27 -25.55
N LYS A 207 10.84 3.03 -26.43
CA LYS A 207 10.39 1.69 -26.82
C LYS A 207 11.53 0.83 -27.34
N ASP A 208 12.37 1.36 -28.24
CA ASP A 208 13.36 0.53 -28.94
C ASP A 208 14.47 0.08 -27.98
N GLU A 209 14.92 0.96 -27.08
CA GLU A 209 15.84 0.62 -26.00
C GLU A 209 15.21 -0.37 -25.02
N LEU A 210 13.93 -0.19 -24.70
CA LEU A 210 13.19 -1.07 -23.80
C LEU A 210 13.04 -2.49 -24.39
N GLU A 211 12.66 -2.60 -25.66
CA GLU A 211 12.53 -3.89 -26.37
C GLU A 211 13.88 -4.61 -26.42
N GLN A 212 14.97 -3.91 -26.76
CA GLN A 212 16.32 -4.48 -26.74
C GLN A 212 16.73 -4.95 -25.34
N PHE A 213 16.46 -4.15 -24.32
CA PHE A 213 16.76 -4.49 -22.93
C PHE A 213 16.01 -5.75 -22.50
N LEU A 214 14.70 -5.80 -22.71
CA LEU A 214 13.86 -6.94 -22.34
C LEU A 214 14.22 -8.20 -23.15
N SER A 215 14.52 -8.06 -24.44
CA SER A 215 15.00 -9.17 -25.28
C SER A 215 16.28 -9.80 -24.71
N LYS A 216 17.26 -8.98 -24.33
CA LYS A 216 18.49 -9.46 -23.68
C LYS A 216 18.21 -10.07 -22.31
N LYS A 217 17.38 -9.43 -21.48
CA LYS A 217 17.08 -9.90 -20.13
C LYS A 217 16.34 -11.23 -20.11
N THR A 218 15.37 -11.41 -21.00
CA THR A 218 14.65 -12.68 -21.13
C THR A 218 15.58 -13.79 -21.60
N ASN A 219 16.48 -13.52 -22.55
CA ASN A 219 17.48 -14.51 -22.96
C ASN A 219 18.42 -14.90 -21.81
N GLU A 220 18.87 -13.95 -21.00
CA GLU A 220 19.72 -14.21 -19.83
C GLU A 220 18.97 -15.01 -18.74
N LEU A 221 17.70 -14.69 -18.47
CA LEU A 221 16.91 -15.33 -17.41
C LEU A 221 16.53 -16.77 -17.74
N PHE A 222 16.28 -17.06 -19.01
CA PHE A 222 15.76 -18.36 -19.46
C PHE A 222 16.79 -19.17 -20.26
N ASP A 223 18.04 -18.69 -20.36
CA ASP A 223 19.12 -19.30 -21.16
C ASP A 223 18.69 -19.57 -22.61
N ILE A 224 18.02 -18.58 -23.22
CA ILE A 224 17.47 -18.70 -24.58
C ILE A 224 18.50 -18.28 -25.62
N GLN A 225 18.62 -19.12 -26.65
CA GLN A 225 19.34 -18.79 -27.87
C GLN A 225 18.35 -18.51 -28.99
N ASP A 226 18.21 -17.24 -29.36
CA ASP A 226 17.34 -16.85 -30.46
C ASP A 226 17.94 -17.30 -31.80
N THR A 227 17.43 -18.40 -32.35
CA THR A 227 17.84 -18.92 -33.67
C THR A 227 16.81 -18.66 -34.76
N ILE A 228 15.54 -18.63 -34.39
CA ILE A 228 14.40 -18.46 -35.29
C ILE A 228 13.51 -17.36 -34.73
N TYR A 229 13.18 -16.40 -35.58
CA TYR A 229 12.24 -15.34 -35.29
C TYR A 229 10.96 -15.55 -36.10
N LEU A 230 9.82 -15.48 -35.42
CA LEU A 230 8.50 -15.48 -36.02
C LEU A 230 8.05 -14.05 -36.19
N PHE A 231 7.72 -13.67 -37.41
CA PHE A 231 7.22 -12.36 -37.77
C PHE A 231 5.77 -12.49 -38.20
N ASP A 232 4.88 -11.78 -37.53
CA ASP A 232 3.48 -11.66 -37.94
C ASP A 232 3.04 -10.20 -37.96
N ILE A 233 2.07 -9.94 -38.84
CA ILE A 233 1.47 -8.64 -39.04
C ILE A 233 -0.03 -8.76 -38.80
N THR A 234 -0.56 -7.89 -37.95
CA THR A 234 -1.98 -7.79 -37.69
C THR A 234 -2.49 -6.37 -37.88
N ASN A 235 -3.76 -6.24 -38.25
CA ASN A 235 -4.36 -4.94 -38.53
C ASN A 235 -5.39 -4.66 -37.45
N THR A 236 -5.31 -3.47 -36.85
CA THR A 236 -6.33 -2.99 -35.90
C THR A 236 -7.02 -1.78 -36.49
N TYR A 237 -8.33 -1.66 -36.27
CA TYR A 237 -9.12 -0.57 -36.80
C TYR A 237 -9.56 0.39 -35.69
N PHE A 238 -9.91 1.62 -36.07
CA PHE A 238 -10.45 2.61 -35.15
C PHE A 238 -11.95 2.80 -35.36
N GLU A 239 -12.73 2.78 -34.27
CA GLU A 239 -14.16 3.17 -34.31
C GLU A 239 -14.33 4.70 -34.50
N GLY A 240 -13.30 5.48 -34.20
CA GLY A 240 -13.28 6.93 -34.42
C GLY A 240 -12.68 7.34 -35.76
N GLN A 241 -12.99 8.55 -36.22
CA GLN A 241 -12.62 9.01 -37.57
C GLN A 241 -11.12 9.28 -37.80
N LYS A 242 -10.32 9.45 -36.73
CA LYS A 242 -8.86 9.69 -36.78
C LYS A 242 -8.41 10.68 -37.87
N ARG A 243 -9.14 11.80 -38.01
CA ARG A 243 -8.95 12.80 -39.09
C ARG A 243 -7.54 13.37 -39.20
N LYS A 244 -6.83 13.49 -38.06
CA LYS A 244 -5.48 14.08 -37.97
C LYS A 244 -4.35 13.04 -37.89
N SER A 245 -4.66 11.76 -38.06
CA SER A 245 -3.63 10.72 -38.01
C SER A 245 -2.86 10.65 -39.33
N SER A 246 -1.54 10.64 -39.26
CA SER A 246 -0.64 10.41 -40.40
C SER A 246 -0.49 8.91 -40.74
N ILE A 247 -0.73 8.03 -39.77
CA ILE A 247 -0.55 6.57 -39.90
C ILE A 247 -1.85 5.80 -40.12
N ALA A 248 -3.01 6.37 -39.77
CA ALA A 248 -4.28 5.67 -39.90
C ALA A 248 -4.91 5.93 -41.28
N ASP A 249 -5.11 4.86 -42.04
CA ASP A 249 -5.64 4.92 -43.40
C ASP A 249 -6.66 3.81 -43.68
N PHE A 250 -7.50 3.98 -44.69
CA PHE A 250 -8.40 2.91 -45.12
C PHE A 250 -7.63 1.82 -45.84
N GLY A 251 -7.98 0.56 -45.57
CA GLY A 251 -7.33 -0.58 -46.19
C GLY A 251 -8.13 -1.85 -45.99
N ARG A 252 -7.59 -2.97 -46.48
CA ARG A 252 -8.23 -4.27 -46.32
C ARG A 252 -8.05 -4.77 -44.88
N SER A 253 -9.07 -4.61 -44.05
CA SER A 253 -9.09 -5.14 -42.68
C SER A 253 -9.24 -6.68 -42.69
N LYS A 254 -8.59 -7.36 -41.73
CA LYS A 254 -8.82 -8.80 -41.48
C LYS A 254 -10.28 -9.07 -41.09
N GLU A 255 -10.96 -8.09 -40.51
CA GLU A 255 -12.40 -8.15 -40.16
C GLU A 255 -13.33 -7.76 -41.31
N LYS A 256 -12.80 -7.55 -42.53
CA LYS A 256 -13.57 -7.17 -43.74
C LYS A 256 -14.38 -5.87 -43.63
N ARG A 257 -14.02 -4.99 -42.67
CA ARG A 257 -14.53 -3.63 -42.58
C ARG A 257 -13.80 -2.69 -43.55
N SER A 258 -14.56 -1.86 -44.26
CA SER A 258 -14.06 -0.80 -45.16
C SER A 258 -14.43 0.61 -44.70
N ASP A 259 -15.25 0.72 -43.66
CA ASP A 259 -15.77 1.95 -43.08
C ASP A 259 -14.84 2.56 -42.03
N ALA A 260 -13.85 1.81 -41.56
CA ALA A 260 -12.92 2.19 -40.51
C ALA A 260 -11.48 2.31 -41.01
N LYS A 261 -10.77 3.33 -40.55
CA LYS A 261 -9.32 3.45 -40.74
C LYS A 261 -8.60 2.41 -39.91
N ILE A 262 -7.53 1.85 -40.47
CA ILE A 262 -6.69 0.83 -39.86
C ILE A 262 -5.27 1.34 -39.61
N VAL A 263 -4.58 0.67 -38.69
CA VAL A 263 -3.12 0.67 -38.53
C VAL A 263 -2.64 -0.77 -38.52
N VAL A 264 -1.38 -0.95 -38.85
CA VAL A 264 -0.76 -2.26 -38.96
C VAL A 264 0.24 -2.41 -37.81
N LEU A 265 0.06 -3.43 -36.98
CA LEU A 265 1.01 -3.83 -35.94
C LEU A 265 1.83 -5.00 -36.48
N ALA A 266 3.14 -4.80 -36.56
CA ALA A 266 4.09 -5.87 -36.80
C ALA A 266 4.74 -6.27 -35.48
N ALA A 267 4.84 -7.58 -35.23
CA ALA A 267 5.49 -8.12 -34.05
C ALA A 267 6.47 -9.23 -34.45
N VAL A 268 7.66 -9.19 -33.85
CA VAL A 268 8.68 -10.23 -33.95
C VAL A 268 8.77 -10.92 -32.60
N VAL A 269 8.57 -12.23 -32.58
CA VAL A 269 8.72 -13.07 -31.39
C VAL A 269 9.74 -14.18 -31.64
N ASN A 270 10.36 -14.71 -30.60
CA ASN A 270 11.13 -15.96 -30.72
C ASN A 270 10.21 -17.19 -30.60
N LEU A 271 10.80 -18.39 -30.67
CA LEU A 271 10.07 -19.66 -30.58
C LEU A 271 9.39 -19.85 -29.22
N GLU A 272 9.94 -19.26 -28.17
CA GLU A 272 9.43 -19.28 -26.81
C GLU A 272 8.28 -18.26 -26.60
N GLY A 273 8.01 -17.42 -27.60
CA GLY A 273 6.92 -16.44 -27.58
C GLY A 273 7.30 -15.10 -26.92
N PHE A 274 8.57 -14.86 -26.61
CA PHE A 274 9.02 -13.55 -26.13
C PHE A 274 9.06 -12.54 -27.28
N LEU A 275 8.43 -11.38 -27.06
CA LEU A 275 8.50 -10.25 -27.98
C LEU A 275 9.92 -9.72 -28.05
N LYS A 276 10.45 -9.62 -29.27
CA LYS A 276 11.78 -9.11 -29.57
C LYS A 276 11.73 -7.70 -30.09
N TYR A 277 10.79 -7.44 -31.01
CA TYR A 277 10.56 -6.13 -31.59
C TYR A 277 9.10 -5.97 -31.97
N SER A 278 8.60 -4.74 -31.90
CA SER A 278 7.31 -4.39 -32.47
C SER A 278 7.38 -3.10 -33.28
N ASN A 279 6.47 -2.89 -34.22
CA ASN A 279 6.34 -1.60 -34.88
C ASN A 279 4.91 -1.34 -35.34
N ILE A 280 4.53 -0.07 -35.41
CA ILE A 280 3.23 0.37 -35.90
C ILE A 280 3.44 1.06 -37.24
N PHE A 281 2.92 0.44 -38.30
CA PHE A 281 2.99 0.92 -39.66
C PHE A 281 1.68 1.59 -40.10
N GLN A 282 1.77 2.33 -41.21
CA GLN A 282 0.61 2.96 -41.83
C GLN A 282 -0.42 1.89 -42.21
N GLY A 283 -1.70 2.23 -42.05
CA GLY A 283 -2.80 1.44 -42.60
C GLY A 283 -2.60 1.18 -44.09
N ASN A 284 -3.02 0.00 -44.56
CA ASN A 284 -2.89 -0.40 -45.97
C ASN A 284 -1.45 -0.62 -46.47
N MET A 285 -0.47 -0.73 -45.57
CA MET A 285 0.88 -1.19 -45.92
C MET A 285 0.85 -2.69 -46.23
N ALA A 286 1.37 -3.08 -47.40
CA ALA A 286 1.45 -4.48 -47.81
C ALA A 286 2.62 -5.18 -47.11
N ASP A 287 2.43 -6.46 -46.74
CA ASP A 287 3.40 -7.28 -46.00
C ASP A 287 4.83 -7.22 -46.58
N CYS A 288 4.95 -7.22 -47.91
CA CYS A 288 6.23 -7.18 -48.62
C CYS A 288 7.06 -5.90 -48.43
N LYS A 289 6.48 -4.81 -47.91
CA LYS A 289 7.19 -3.54 -47.65
C LYS A 289 7.61 -3.36 -46.18
N THR A 290 7.28 -4.30 -45.31
CA THR A 290 7.54 -4.19 -43.86
C THR A 290 8.81 -4.89 -43.39
N LEU A 291 9.43 -5.70 -44.27
CA LEU A 291 10.67 -6.46 -44.01
C LEU A 291 11.93 -5.82 -44.64
N SER A 292 11.82 -4.60 -45.19
CA SER A 292 12.94 -3.89 -45.83
C SER A 292 13.74 -3.03 -44.86
#